data_AF-A0A164A6E5-F1
#
_entry.id   AF-A0A164A6E5-F1
#
_cell.length_a   1.000
_cell.length_b   1.000
_cell.length_c   1.000
_cell.angle_alpha   90.00
_cell.angle_beta   90.00
_cell.angle_gamma   90.00
#
_symmetry.space_group_name_H-M   'P 1'
#
loop_
_entity.id
_entity.type
_entity.pdbx_description
1 polymer ?
#
loop_
_entity_poly.entity_id
_entity_poly.type
_entity_poly.pdbx_seq_one_letter_code
_entity_poly.pdbx_strand_id
1 'polypeptide(L)' 'MALEQLKAYLAKVKGDSNLQEKLKAAKPPDDVVGIAKEQGYELTADKIN' A
#
# COMPACT_ATOMS: atom_id res chain seq x y z
N MET A 1 -2.12 -13.08 4.46
CA MET A 1 -1.11 -12.01 4.32
C MET A 1 0.24 -12.60 3.95
N ALA A 2 0.56 -12.68 2.66
CA ALA A 2 1.86 -13.12 2.17
C ALA A 2 2.81 -11.91 2.17
N LEU A 3 3.96 -12.01 2.85
CA LEU A 3 5.02 -11.00 2.88
C LEU A 3 5.44 -10.50 1.48
N GLU A 4 5.25 -11.33 0.47
CA GLU A 4 5.53 -11.05 -0.93
C GLU A 4 4.68 -9.89 -1.49
N GLN A 5 3.39 -9.83 -1.16
CA GLN A 5 2.50 -8.74 -1.61
C GLN A 5 2.94 -7.40 -1.01
N LEU A 6 3.28 -7.39 0.29
CA LEU A 6 3.78 -6.19 0.97
C LEU A 6 5.12 -5.72 0.38
N LYS A 7 6.04 -6.65 0.12
CA LYS A 7 7.34 -6.34 -0.50
C LYS A 7 7.17 -5.78 -1.91
N ALA A 8 6.31 -6.41 -2.72
CA ALA A 8 6.05 -5.95 -4.07
C ALA A 8 5.36 -4.58 -4.09
N TYR A 9 4.43 -4.33 -3.16
CA TYR A 9 3.81 -3.02 -2.99
C TYR A 9 4.82 -1.94 -2.60
N LEU A 10 5.67 -2.21 -1.58
CA LEU A 10 6.73 -1.28 -1.18
C LEU A 10 7.72 -0.99 -2.30
N ALA A 11 8.10 -2.00 -3.08
CA ALA A 11 8.97 -1.82 -4.24
C ALA A 11 8.32 -0.92 -5.31
N LYS A 12 7.02 -1.13 -5.58
CA LYS A 12 6.26 -0.31 -6.52
C LYS A 12 6.12 1.13 -6.04
N VAL A 13 5.64 1.35 -4.82
CA VAL A 13 5.51 2.70 -4.21
C VAL A 13 6.83 3.46 -4.20
N LYS A 14 7.97 2.76 -4.05
CA LYS A 14 9.29 3.38 -4.06
C LYS A 14 9.74 3.85 -5.45
N GLY A 15 9.24 3.23 -6.52
CA GLY A 15 9.51 3.61 -7.91
C GLY A 15 8.43 4.51 -8.54
N ASP A 16 7.19 4.41 -8.07
CA ASP A 16 6.05 5.19 -8.54
C ASP A 16 5.86 6.44 -7.68
N SER A 17 6.29 7.59 -8.21
CA SER A 17 6.10 8.89 -7.53
C SER A 17 4.62 9.20 -7.27
N ASN A 18 3.72 8.79 -8.17
CA ASN A 18 2.27 8.96 -8.00
C ASN A 18 1.73 8.16 -6.81
N LEU A 19 2.19 6.91 -6.65
CA LEU A 19 1.82 6.10 -5.49
C LEU A 19 2.40 6.67 -4.20
N GLN A 20 3.62 7.20 -4.25
CA GLN A 20 4.25 7.82 -3.10
C GLN A 20 3.49 9.06 -2.62
N GLU A 21 2.99 9.89 -3.54
CA GLU A 21 2.15 11.04 -3.21
C GLU A 21 0.78 10.62 -2.65
N LYS A 22 0.10 9.66 -3.29
CA LYS A 22 -1.15 9.07 -2.77
C LYS A 22 -0.95 8.51 -1.36
N LEU A 23 0.14 7.77 -1.13
CA LEU A 23 0.46 7.18 0.17
C LEU A 23 0.79 8.24 1.23
N LYS A 24 1.43 9.35 0.85
CA LYS A 24 1.66 10.50 1.75
C LYS A 24 0.37 11.25 2.08
N ALA A 25 -0.61 11.25 1.17
CA ALA A 25 -1.92 11.84 1.41
C ALA A 25 -2.83 10.92 2.25
N ALA A 26 -2.58 9.61 2.25
CA ALA A 26 -3.27 8.64 3.08
C ALA A 26 -3.05 8.92 4.57
N LYS A 27 -4.14 9.20 5.30
CA LYS A 27 -4.12 9.49 6.74
C LYS A 27 -4.37 8.23 7.58
N PRO A 28 -5.43 7.44 7.32
CA PRO A 28 -5.62 6.16 8.01
C PRO A 28 -4.91 5.00 7.28
N PRO A 29 -4.58 3.92 8.00
CA PRO A 29 -4.11 2.67 7.39
C PRO A 29 -5.10 2.08 6.36
N ASP A 30 -6.40 2.38 6.49
CA ASP A 30 -7.42 2.03 5.51
C ASP A 30 -7.20 2.69 4.13
N ASP A 31 -6.75 3.94 4.08
CA ASP A 31 -6.40 4.62 2.81
C ASP A 31 -5.21 3.92 2.15
N VAL A 32 -4.19 3.56 2.93
CA VAL A 32 -3.01 2.81 2.43
C VAL A 32 -3.44 1.47 1.82
N VAL A 33 -4.35 0.77 2.50
CA VAL A 33 -4.92 -0.50 2.00
C VAL A 33 -5.77 -0.29 0.75
N GLY A 34 -6.55 0.78 0.69
CA GLY A 34 -7.33 1.17 -0.48
C GLY A 34 -6.44 1.44 -1.69
N ILE A 35 -5.38 2.23 -1.52
CA ILE A 35 -4.40 2.55 -2.57
C ILE A 35 -3.70 1.28 -3.07
N ALA A 36 -3.36 0.36 -2.16
CA ALA A 36 -2.79 -0.93 -2.54
C ALA A 36 -3.78 -1.77 -3.35
N LYS A 37 -5.04 -1.85 -2.92
CA LYS A 37 -6.11 -2.56 -3.65
C LYS A 37 -6.35 -1.99 -5.04
N GLU A 38 -6.33 -0.67 -5.20
CA GLU A 38 -6.43 -0.02 -6.52
C GLU A 38 -5.29 -0.44 -7.46
N GLN A 39 -4.12 -0.75 -6.90
CA GLN A 39 -2.96 -1.23 -7.66
C GLN A 39 -2.97 -2.75 -7.88
N GLY A 40 -4.01 -3.45 -7.44
CA GLY A 40 -4.12 -4.91 -7.51
C GLY A 40 -3.39 -5.65 -6.38
N TYR A 41 -2.98 -4.94 -5.33
CA TYR A 41 -2.38 -5.52 -4.14
C TYR A 41 -3.41 -5.69 -3.03
N GLU A 42 -3.56 -6.91 -2.53
CA GLU A 42 -4.42 -7.17 -1.37
C GLU A 42 -3.61 -7.02 -0.07
N LEU A 43 -3.55 -5.78 0.43
CA LEU A 43 -3.11 -5.50 1.80
C LEU A 43 -4.31 -5.62 2.75
N THR A 44 -4.07 -6.11 3.97
CA THR A 44 -5.07 -6.07 5.04
C THR A 44 -4.56 -5.21 6.20
N ALA A 45 -5.33 -4.21 6.62
CA ALA A 45 -5.00 -3.33 7.75
C ALA A 45 -4.95 -4.07 9.10
N ASP A 46 -5.46 -5.30 9.15
CA ASP A 46 -5.47 -6.20 10.32
C ASP A 46 -4.09 -6.43 10.95
N LYS A 47 -3.00 -6.25 10.18
CA LYS A 47 -1.60 -6.36 10.65
C LYS A 47 -0.92 -5.02 10.95
N ILE A 48 -1.61 -3.90 10.77
CA ILE A 48 -1.11 -2.56 11.14
C ILE A 48 -1.71 -2.24 12.52
N ASN A 49 -1.25 -2.97 13.54
CA ASN A 49 -1.58 -2.73 14.94
C ASN A 49 -0.31 -2.81 15.78
#